data_AF-A0A960RYS6-F1
#
_entry.id   AF-A0A960RYS6-F1
#
_cell.length_a   1.000
_cell.length_b   1.000
_cell.length_c   1.000
_cell.angle_alpha   90.00
_cell.angle_beta   90.00
_cell.angle_gamma   90.00
#
_symmetry.space_group_name_H-M   'P 1'
#
loop_
_entity.id
_entity.type
_entity.pdbx_description
1 polymer ?
#
loop_
_entity_poly.entity_id
_entity_poly.type
_entity_poly.pdbx_seq_one_letter_code
_entity_poly.pdbx_strand_id
1 'polypeptide(L)'
;MITLDCKPSSLLDFKGGRIEALQHIARGEPVRFYLDFGLERLNPHEIPAAALALDHFFEVLVPELQDYIEEVCFYKGTFPESPETFSQTLNRLAAKVSVDNPISLRFQTNGETPLNIARKSSKVYYHQFKVLVDDNLPPLNSMDATVGFLLPSDKDADFEALMKRGVDLRAIEEAYLIADWHGLNYLLVDPKYLDNESIRKLKGFQAAGGGVISLGEKIGLEEEIQFDRQMAFPHR
;
A
#
# COMPACT_ATOMS: atom_id res chain seq x y z
N MET A 1 -5.79 -4.65 -19.85
CA MET A 1 -5.13 -5.48 -18.82
C MET A 1 -5.44 -6.91 -19.19
N ILE A 2 -4.40 -7.71 -19.36
CA ILE A 2 -4.44 -9.07 -19.87
C ILE A 2 -4.58 -10.00 -18.68
N THR A 3 -5.65 -10.79 -18.63
CA THR A 3 -5.90 -11.72 -17.51
C THR A 3 -5.33 -13.10 -17.84
N LEU A 4 -4.47 -13.61 -16.96
CA LEU A 4 -3.94 -14.97 -17.04
C LEU A 4 -4.54 -15.81 -15.92
N ASP A 5 -5.15 -16.95 -16.28
CA ASP A 5 -5.65 -17.91 -15.30
C ASP A 5 -4.47 -18.68 -14.69
N CYS A 6 -4.13 -18.33 -13.45
CA CYS A 6 -3.03 -18.91 -12.69
C CYS A 6 -3.53 -19.81 -11.56
N LYS A 7 -4.79 -20.25 -11.60
CA LYS A 7 -5.34 -21.18 -10.62
C LYS A 7 -4.61 -22.54 -10.71
N PRO A 8 -4.50 -23.29 -9.60
CA PRO A 8 -3.87 -24.61 -9.59
C PRO A 8 -4.46 -25.62 -10.60
N SER A 9 -5.72 -25.43 -11.01
CA SER A 9 -6.39 -26.26 -12.02
C SER A 9 -6.09 -25.86 -13.48
N SER A 10 -5.40 -24.74 -13.70
CA SER A 10 -5.07 -24.21 -15.02
C SER A 10 -3.98 -25.05 -15.70
N LEU A 11 -4.03 -25.12 -17.04
CA LEU A 11 -2.98 -25.74 -17.85
C LEU A 11 -1.71 -24.88 -17.95
N LEU A 12 -1.75 -23.64 -17.43
CA LEU A 12 -0.66 -22.67 -17.47
C LEU A 12 -0.14 -22.38 -18.89
N ASP A 13 -0.98 -22.57 -19.92
CA ASP A 13 -0.64 -22.21 -21.29
C ASP A 13 -0.82 -20.70 -21.50
N PHE A 14 0.25 -19.94 -21.27
CA PHE A 14 0.24 -18.48 -21.42
C PHE A 14 0.27 -17.99 -22.88
N LYS A 15 0.13 -18.85 -23.89
CA LYS A 15 0.11 -18.44 -25.31
C LYS A 15 -0.94 -17.38 -25.62
N GLY A 16 -2.15 -17.52 -25.08
CA GLY A 16 -3.22 -16.56 -25.29
C GLY A 16 -2.83 -15.18 -24.77
N GLY A 17 -2.35 -15.13 -23.53
CA GLY A 17 -1.85 -13.91 -22.90
C GLY A 17 -0.67 -13.28 -23.65
N ARG A 18 0.26 -14.10 -24.16
CA ARG A 18 1.38 -13.65 -24.99
C ARG A 18 0.90 -12.99 -26.29
N ILE A 19 -0.02 -13.62 -27.01
CA ILE A 19 -0.57 -13.07 -28.26
C ILE A 19 -1.24 -11.71 -28.00
N GLU A 20 -2.04 -11.61 -26.94
CA GLU A 20 -2.68 -10.35 -26.55
C GLU A 20 -1.64 -9.28 -26.18
N ALA A 21 -0.57 -9.63 -25.48
CA ALA A 21 0.50 -8.70 -25.14
C ALA A 21 1.21 -8.16 -26.39
N LEU A 22 1.54 -9.02 -27.35
CA LEU A 22 2.14 -8.61 -28.62
C LEU A 22 1.20 -7.69 -29.42
N GLN A 23 -0.12 -7.89 -29.34
CA GLN A 23 -1.10 -6.98 -29.95
C GLN A 23 -1.15 -5.61 -29.27
N HIS A 24 -0.98 -5.54 -27.94
CA HIS A 24 -0.84 -4.26 -27.23
C HIS A 24 0.45 -3.53 -27.66
N ILE A 25 1.58 -4.24 -27.70
CA ILE A 25 2.87 -3.70 -28.13
C ILE A 25 2.80 -3.16 -29.57
N ALA A 26 2.20 -3.91 -30.50
CA ALA A 26 2.04 -3.49 -31.89
C ALA A 26 1.20 -2.20 -32.04
N ARG A 27 0.34 -1.89 -31.05
CA ARG A 27 -0.47 -0.67 -30.99
C ARG A 27 0.21 0.47 -30.21
N GLY A 28 1.41 0.26 -29.66
CA GLY A 28 2.06 1.21 -28.76
C GLY A 28 1.34 1.39 -27.43
N GLU A 29 0.54 0.40 -27.02
CA GLU A 29 -0.18 0.40 -25.76
C GLU A 29 0.65 -0.31 -24.67
N PRO A 30 0.57 0.12 -23.40
CA PRO A 30 1.29 -0.53 -22.33
C PRO A 30 0.75 -1.94 -22.04
N VAL A 31 1.64 -2.85 -21.67
CA VAL A 31 1.28 -4.22 -21.28
C VAL A 31 1.09 -4.27 -19.77
N ARG A 32 -0.10 -4.69 -19.34
CA ARG A 32 -0.42 -4.90 -17.92
C ARG A 32 -1.04 -6.26 -17.76
N PHE A 33 -0.45 -7.10 -16.90
CA PHE A 33 -0.96 -8.43 -16.61
C PHE A 33 -1.75 -8.45 -15.29
N TYR A 34 -2.81 -9.25 -15.25
CA TYR A 34 -3.47 -9.67 -14.03
C TYR A 34 -3.37 -11.19 -13.91
N LEU A 35 -2.71 -11.66 -12.86
CA LEU A 35 -2.51 -13.08 -12.59
C LEU A 35 -3.63 -13.55 -11.65
N ASP A 36 -4.68 -14.17 -12.22
CA ASP A 36 -5.82 -14.65 -11.45
C ASP A 36 -5.47 -15.98 -10.75
N PHE A 37 -4.97 -15.90 -9.52
CA PHE A 37 -4.74 -17.06 -8.66
C PHE A 37 -5.98 -17.54 -7.91
N GLY A 38 -7.11 -16.81 -7.98
CA GLY A 38 -8.28 -17.10 -7.14
C GLY A 38 -8.00 -16.97 -5.64
N LEU A 39 -7.17 -15.99 -5.23
CA LEU A 39 -6.61 -15.88 -3.86
C LEU A 39 -7.65 -15.95 -2.73
N GLU A 40 -8.86 -15.43 -2.95
CA GLU A 40 -9.94 -15.44 -1.95
C GLU A 40 -10.40 -16.85 -1.55
N ARG A 41 -10.14 -17.85 -2.40
CA ARG A 41 -10.52 -19.25 -2.20
C ARG A 41 -9.33 -20.19 -2.19
N LEU A 42 -8.12 -19.66 -2.31
CA LEU A 42 -6.90 -20.44 -2.44
C LEU A 42 -6.61 -21.16 -1.12
N ASN A 43 -6.57 -22.49 -1.17
CA ASN A 43 -6.24 -23.29 0.01
C ASN A 43 -4.73 -23.16 0.31
N PRO A 44 -4.30 -23.09 1.58
CA PRO A 44 -2.88 -23.11 1.93
C PRO A 44 -2.06 -24.26 1.29
N HIS A 45 -2.68 -25.42 1.04
CA HIS A 45 -2.03 -26.56 0.37
C HIS A 45 -1.82 -26.35 -1.14
N GLU A 46 -2.53 -25.40 -1.75
CA GLU A 46 -2.43 -25.06 -3.17
C GLU A 46 -1.40 -23.96 -3.46
N ILE A 47 -0.94 -23.24 -2.42
CA ILE A 47 0.05 -22.16 -2.55
C ILE A 47 1.30 -22.60 -3.32
N PRO A 48 1.91 -23.79 -3.07
CA PRO A 48 3.08 -24.22 -3.84
C PRO A 48 2.79 -24.38 -5.33
N ALA A 49 1.60 -24.86 -5.71
CA ALA A 49 1.20 -25.00 -7.11
C ALA A 49 0.99 -23.62 -7.75
N ALA A 50 0.35 -22.69 -7.05
CA ALA A 50 0.20 -21.30 -7.50
C ALA A 50 1.57 -20.60 -7.64
N ALA A 51 2.53 -20.87 -6.74
CA ALA A 51 3.89 -20.34 -6.84
C ALA A 51 4.63 -20.88 -8.07
N LEU A 52 4.42 -22.14 -8.47
CA LEU A 52 4.96 -22.67 -9.72
C LEU A 52 4.37 -21.98 -10.96
N ALA A 53 3.09 -21.65 -10.94
CA ALA A 53 2.47 -20.86 -12.02
C ALA A 53 3.10 -19.47 -12.14
N LEU A 54 3.42 -18.86 -10.99
CA LEU A 54 4.09 -17.58 -10.94
C LEU A 54 5.55 -17.66 -11.44
N ASP A 55 6.30 -18.66 -10.99
CA ASP A 55 7.65 -18.95 -11.46
C ASP A 55 7.65 -19.13 -12.99
N HIS A 56 6.70 -19.92 -13.51
CA HIS A 56 6.55 -20.13 -14.95
C HIS A 56 6.26 -18.83 -15.73
N PHE A 57 5.44 -17.94 -15.17
CA PHE A 57 5.17 -16.63 -15.79
C PHE A 57 6.44 -15.80 -15.89
N PHE A 58 7.22 -15.72 -14.81
CA PHE A 58 8.48 -14.97 -14.77
C PHE A 58 9.61 -15.60 -15.58
N GLU A 59 9.59 -16.92 -15.82
CA GLU A 59 10.59 -17.59 -16.66
C GLU A 59 10.25 -17.51 -18.15
N VAL A 60 8.96 -17.52 -18.51
CA VAL A 60 8.54 -17.64 -19.91
C VAL A 60 8.16 -16.30 -20.52
N LEU A 61 7.30 -15.51 -19.86
CA LEU A 61 6.77 -14.29 -20.46
C LEU A 61 7.60 -13.06 -20.16
N VAL A 62 8.07 -12.93 -18.92
CA VAL A 62 8.77 -11.72 -18.48
C VAL A 62 10.05 -11.46 -19.29
N PRO A 63 10.95 -12.43 -19.56
CA PRO A 63 12.18 -12.15 -20.29
C PRO A 63 11.93 -11.67 -21.73
N GLU A 64 10.82 -12.07 -22.33
CA GLU A 64 10.44 -11.63 -23.68
C GLU A 64 9.79 -10.23 -23.68
N LEU A 65 9.02 -9.91 -22.64
CA LEU A 65 8.15 -8.74 -22.59
C LEU A 65 8.60 -7.66 -21.60
N GLN A 66 9.75 -7.84 -20.93
CA GLN A 66 10.19 -7.03 -19.79
C GLN A 66 10.12 -5.52 -20.06
N ASP A 67 10.63 -5.08 -21.22
CA ASP A 67 10.69 -3.66 -21.59
C ASP A 67 9.30 -3.04 -21.86
N TYR A 68 8.26 -3.86 -21.97
CA TYR A 68 6.90 -3.45 -22.28
C TYR A 68 5.93 -3.64 -21.12
N ILE A 69 6.30 -4.41 -20.10
CA ILE A 69 5.47 -4.66 -18.92
C ILE A 69 5.50 -3.42 -18.03
N GLU A 70 4.36 -2.74 -17.94
CA GLU A 70 4.17 -1.63 -17.01
C GLU A 70 3.74 -2.13 -15.61
N GLU A 71 3.01 -3.25 -15.56
CA GLU A 71 2.41 -3.73 -14.31
C GLU A 71 2.16 -5.24 -14.34
N VAL A 72 2.46 -5.91 -13.22
CA VAL A 72 2.02 -7.28 -12.92
C VAL A 72 1.14 -7.25 -11.67
N CYS A 73 -0.17 -7.38 -11.84
CA CYS A 73 -1.15 -7.32 -10.75
C CYS A 73 -1.48 -8.72 -10.24
N PHE A 74 -1.30 -8.97 -8.94
CA PHE A 74 -1.57 -10.29 -8.32
C PHE A 74 -2.98 -10.40 -7.75
N TYR A 75 -3.58 -9.27 -7.41
CA TYR A 75 -4.89 -9.23 -6.81
C TYR A 75 -5.67 -8.02 -7.30
N LYS A 76 -6.91 -8.27 -7.72
CA LYS A 76 -7.88 -7.23 -8.00
C LYS A 76 -9.19 -7.60 -7.33
N GLY A 77 -9.59 -6.82 -6.33
CA GLY A 77 -10.80 -7.10 -5.58
C GLY A 77 -10.99 -6.16 -4.41
N THR A 78 -11.78 -6.57 -3.42
CA THR A 78 -12.06 -5.77 -2.23
C THR A 78 -10.98 -5.99 -1.17
N PHE A 79 -10.89 -5.15 -0.15
CA PHE A 79 -9.98 -5.49 0.95
C PHE A 79 -10.41 -6.81 1.64
N PRO A 80 -9.46 -7.70 1.97
CA PRO A 80 -9.75 -8.93 2.70
C PRO A 80 -10.22 -8.61 4.13
N GLU A 81 -11.04 -9.49 4.71
CA GLU A 81 -11.47 -9.36 6.11
C GLU A 81 -10.28 -9.45 7.09
N SER A 82 -9.27 -10.28 6.75
CA SER A 82 -8.02 -10.42 7.50
C SER A 82 -6.82 -10.05 6.60
N PRO A 83 -6.41 -8.76 6.58
CA PRO A 83 -5.23 -8.31 5.84
C PRO A 83 -3.95 -9.08 6.23
N GLU A 84 -3.81 -9.46 7.49
CA GLU A 84 -2.67 -10.25 7.97
C GLU A 84 -2.61 -11.62 7.28
N THR A 85 -3.66 -12.43 7.36
CA THR A 85 -3.70 -13.77 6.76
C THR A 85 -3.52 -13.70 5.24
N PHE A 86 -4.14 -12.70 4.62
CA PHE A 86 -4.02 -12.46 3.18
C PHE A 86 -2.59 -12.09 2.79
N SER A 87 -1.94 -11.18 3.53
CA SER A 87 -0.55 -10.80 3.29
C SER A 87 0.43 -11.96 3.47
N GLN A 88 0.22 -12.84 4.45
CA GLN A 88 1.04 -14.04 4.62
C GLN A 88 0.92 -14.97 3.42
N THR A 89 -0.28 -15.09 2.84
CA THR A 89 -0.52 -15.88 1.63
C THR A 89 0.21 -15.27 0.44
N LEU A 90 0.10 -13.96 0.24
CA LEU A 90 0.80 -13.22 -0.81
C LEU A 90 2.33 -13.34 -0.68
N ASN A 91 2.87 -13.18 0.52
CA ASN A 91 4.32 -13.28 0.75
C ASN A 91 4.85 -14.69 0.47
N ARG A 92 4.07 -15.74 0.78
CA ARG A 92 4.44 -17.12 0.43
C ARG A 92 4.39 -17.36 -1.08
N LEU A 93 3.38 -16.82 -1.75
CA LEU A 93 3.23 -16.91 -3.20
C LEU A 93 4.38 -16.18 -3.92
N ALA A 94 4.73 -14.98 -3.45
CA ALA A 94 5.74 -14.11 -4.06
C ALA A 94 7.18 -14.34 -3.57
N ALA A 95 7.43 -15.35 -2.72
CA ALA A 95 8.70 -15.53 -2.01
C ALA A 95 9.95 -15.60 -2.90
N LYS A 96 9.80 -15.98 -4.17
CA LYS A 96 10.89 -16.09 -5.15
C LYS A 96 10.97 -14.93 -6.14
N VAL A 97 10.01 -14.01 -6.11
CA VAL A 97 9.99 -12.90 -7.05
C VAL A 97 11.04 -11.87 -6.62
N SER A 98 11.87 -11.42 -7.56
CA SER A 98 12.81 -10.32 -7.31
C SER A 98 12.05 -9.05 -6.89
N VAL A 99 12.65 -8.29 -5.98
CA VAL A 99 12.16 -6.96 -5.54
C VAL A 99 12.06 -5.98 -6.72
N ASP A 100 12.82 -6.22 -7.78
CA ASP A 100 12.82 -5.35 -8.98
C ASP A 100 11.58 -5.52 -9.86
N ASN A 101 10.77 -6.56 -9.65
CA ASN A 101 9.55 -6.77 -10.42
C ASN A 101 8.39 -6.01 -9.77
N PRO A 102 7.75 -5.06 -10.47
CA PRO A 102 6.68 -4.25 -9.90
C PRO A 102 5.39 -5.07 -9.79
N ILE A 103 5.26 -5.86 -8.72
CA ILE A 103 4.01 -6.52 -8.37
C ILE A 103 3.08 -5.51 -7.70
N SER A 104 1.85 -5.43 -8.19
CA SER A 104 0.81 -4.59 -7.61
C SER A 104 -0.36 -5.39 -7.03
N LEU A 105 -1.06 -4.75 -6.08
CA LEU A 105 -2.35 -5.17 -5.55
C LEU A 105 -3.33 -4.04 -5.79
N ARG A 106 -4.48 -4.33 -6.41
CA ARG A 106 -5.54 -3.36 -6.69
C ARG A 106 -6.75 -3.63 -5.80
N PHE A 107 -7.03 -2.70 -4.90
CA PHE A 107 -8.16 -2.79 -3.98
C PHE A 107 -9.28 -1.83 -4.36
N GLN A 108 -10.51 -2.33 -4.31
CA GLN A 108 -11.74 -1.56 -4.35
C GLN A 108 -12.13 -1.16 -2.93
N THR A 109 -12.58 0.08 -2.76
CA THR A 109 -12.89 0.64 -1.44
C THR A 109 -14.23 0.17 -0.89
N ASN A 110 -15.20 -0.13 -1.76
CA ASN A 110 -16.58 -0.51 -1.39
C ASN A 110 -17.24 0.42 -0.36
N GLY A 111 -16.97 1.72 -0.44
CA GLY A 111 -17.52 2.70 0.49
C GLY A 111 -16.88 2.68 1.88
N GLU A 112 -15.73 2.03 2.05
CA GLU A 112 -14.91 2.18 3.24
C GLU A 112 -14.46 3.64 3.42
N THR A 113 -14.29 4.04 4.67
CA THR A 113 -13.78 5.37 5.01
C THR A 113 -12.30 5.48 4.65
N PRO A 114 -11.79 6.68 4.30
CA PRO A 114 -10.38 6.86 3.95
C PRO A 114 -9.41 6.34 5.01
N LEU A 115 -9.75 6.44 6.30
CA LEU A 115 -8.92 5.92 7.38
C LEU A 115 -8.86 4.39 7.38
N ASN A 116 -9.99 3.71 7.15
CA ASN A 116 -10.01 2.25 7.06
C ASN A 116 -9.23 1.76 5.84
N ILE A 117 -9.35 2.45 4.70
CA ILE A 117 -8.55 2.15 3.51
C ILE A 117 -7.06 2.31 3.83
N ALA A 118 -6.65 3.40 4.48
CA ALA A 118 -5.26 3.63 4.86
C ALA A 118 -4.70 2.53 5.76
N ARG A 119 -5.49 2.07 6.76
CA ARG A 119 -5.12 0.96 7.63
C ARG A 119 -5.01 -0.36 6.88
N LYS A 120 -6.00 -0.70 6.04
CA LYS A 120 -6.01 -1.98 5.32
C LYS A 120 -4.98 -2.03 4.21
N SER A 121 -4.61 -0.90 3.61
CA SER A 121 -3.55 -0.77 2.59
C SER A 121 -2.16 -0.53 3.18
N SER A 122 -2.03 -0.59 4.50
CA SER A 122 -0.80 -0.29 5.22
C SER A 122 0.39 -1.15 4.80
N LYS A 123 1.58 -0.57 4.85
CA LYS A 123 2.86 -1.27 4.58
C LYS A 123 3.10 -2.43 5.53
N VAL A 124 2.49 -2.43 6.71
CA VAL A 124 2.54 -3.56 7.67
C VAL A 124 2.20 -4.87 6.99
N TYR A 125 1.17 -4.85 6.15
CA TYR A 125 0.71 -6.03 5.42
C TYR A 125 1.43 -6.17 4.08
N TYR A 126 1.63 -5.06 3.36
CA TYR A 126 1.98 -5.14 1.94
C TYR A 126 3.30 -4.46 1.56
N HIS A 127 4.29 -4.40 2.45
CA HIS A 127 5.59 -3.74 2.20
C HIS A 127 6.32 -4.17 0.91
N GLN A 128 6.08 -5.38 0.38
CA GLN A 128 6.70 -5.89 -0.85
C GLN A 128 5.90 -5.57 -2.12
N PHE A 129 4.70 -5.01 -1.98
CA PHE A 129 3.76 -4.84 -3.08
C PHE A 129 3.41 -3.37 -3.28
N LYS A 130 3.25 -2.98 -4.55
CA LYS A 130 2.67 -1.69 -4.91
C LYS A 130 1.16 -1.73 -4.70
N VAL A 131 0.67 -1.12 -3.63
CA VAL A 131 -0.77 -1.05 -3.35
C VAL A 131 -1.41 0.09 -4.14
N LEU A 132 -2.44 -0.24 -4.91
CA LEU A 132 -3.27 0.65 -5.70
C LEU A 132 -4.70 0.56 -5.19
N VAL A 133 -5.37 1.70 -5.03
CA VAL A 133 -6.77 1.76 -4.59
C VAL A 133 -7.59 2.39 -5.71
N ASP A 134 -8.62 1.70 -6.18
CA ASP A 134 -9.35 2.03 -7.43
C ASP A 134 -10.36 3.21 -7.28
N ASP A 135 -10.10 4.16 -6.38
CA ASP A 135 -10.89 5.39 -6.21
C ASP A 135 -10.03 6.65 -6.36
N ASN A 136 -10.65 7.78 -6.78
CA ASN A 136 -10.05 9.13 -6.79
C ASN A 136 -9.75 9.68 -5.38
N LEU A 137 -9.46 8.81 -4.41
CA LEU A 137 -8.94 9.22 -3.13
C LEU A 137 -7.54 9.79 -3.33
N PRO A 138 -7.18 10.89 -2.66
CA PRO A 138 -5.80 11.35 -2.64
C PRO A 138 -4.89 10.19 -2.18
N PRO A 139 -3.66 10.09 -2.71
CA PRO A 139 -2.78 8.96 -2.42
C PRO A 139 -2.50 8.86 -0.92
N LEU A 140 -3.16 7.91 -0.26
CA LEU A 140 -3.16 7.76 1.21
C LEU A 140 -1.82 7.33 1.83
N ASN A 141 -0.77 7.16 1.01
CA ASN A 141 0.57 6.72 1.39
C ASN A 141 1.62 7.24 0.40
N SER A 142 1.48 8.49 -0.03
CA SER A 142 2.45 9.12 -0.93
C SER A 142 3.85 9.11 -0.30
N MET A 143 4.85 8.63 -1.05
CA MET A 143 6.26 8.69 -0.63
C MET A 143 6.79 10.13 -0.67
N ASP A 144 6.09 11.03 -1.37
CA ASP A 144 6.41 12.46 -1.44
C ASP A 144 5.63 13.30 -0.42
N ALA A 145 4.72 12.69 0.34
CA ALA A 145 4.01 13.38 1.41
C ALA A 145 5.02 13.91 2.45
N THR A 146 4.92 15.19 2.76
CA THR A 146 5.74 15.86 3.78
C THR A 146 5.08 15.83 5.16
N VAL A 147 3.86 15.28 5.24
CA VAL A 147 3.04 15.23 6.45
C VAL A 147 2.63 13.78 6.68
N GLY A 148 3.03 13.23 7.81
CA GLY A 148 2.53 11.94 8.28
C GLY A 148 1.34 12.12 9.21
N PHE A 149 0.42 11.17 9.17
CA PHE A 149 -0.68 11.05 10.10
C PHE A 149 -0.53 9.71 10.83
N LEU A 150 -0.20 9.79 12.12
CA LEU A 150 -0.10 8.61 12.97
C LEU A 150 -1.51 8.10 13.25
N LEU A 151 -1.84 6.93 12.72
CA LEU A 151 -3.20 6.43 12.67
C LEU A 151 -3.75 6.20 14.10
N PRO A 152 -4.82 6.91 14.51
CA PRO A 152 -5.51 6.65 15.78
C PRO A 152 -6.23 5.31 15.71
N SER A 153 -6.77 4.79 16.83
CA SER A 153 -7.53 3.53 16.81
C SER A 153 -8.99 3.63 16.31
N ASP A 154 -9.62 4.82 16.23
CA ASP A 154 -11.10 4.87 16.07
C ASP A 154 -11.72 6.17 15.50
N LYS A 155 -10.98 7.17 14.98
CA LYS A 155 -11.58 8.43 14.50
C LYS A 155 -11.29 8.81 13.05
N ASP A 156 -12.30 8.62 12.19
CA ASP A 156 -12.26 8.92 10.76
C ASP A 156 -12.40 10.43 10.44
N ALA A 157 -13.08 11.20 11.29
CA ALA A 157 -13.56 12.54 10.94
C ALA A 157 -12.44 13.61 10.75
N ASP A 158 -11.41 13.60 11.59
CA ASP A 158 -10.32 14.58 11.47
C ASP A 158 -9.38 14.23 10.31
N PHE A 159 -9.21 12.93 10.04
CA PHE A 159 -8.48 12.44 8.88
C PHE A 159 -9.15 12.87 7.57
N GLU A 160 -10.47 12.66 7.45
CA GLU A 160 -11.24 13.12 6.30
C GLU A 160 -11.19 14.64 6.09
N ALA A 161 -11.22 15.40 7.19
CA ALA A 161 -11.17 16.86 7.13
C ALA A 161 -9.83 17.38 6.56
N LEU A 162 -8.73 16.67 6.85
CA LEU A 162 -7.40 16.97 6.29
C LEU A 162 -7.31 16.58 4.81
N MET A 163 -7.78 15.38 4.46
CA MET A 163 -7.81 14.89 3.08
C MET A 163 -8.60 15.83 2.16
N LYS A 164 -9.76 16.33 2.62
CA LYS A 164 -10.59 17.30 1.86
C LYS A 164 -9.89 18.63 1.56
N ARG A 165 -8.79 18.95 2.24
CA ARG A 165 -7.99 20.17 2.01
C ARG A 165 -6.88 19.98 0.99
N GLY A 166 -6.74 18.77 0.43
CA GLY A 166 -5.68 18.46 -0.53
C GLY A 166 -4.30 18.38 0.12
N VAL A 167 -4.23 18.13 1.43
CA VAL A 167 -2.96 17.84 2.09
C VAL A 167 -2.58 16.41 1.72
N ASP A 168 -1.41 16.23 1.13
CA ASP A 168 -0.87 14.90 0.86
C ASP A 168 -0.38 14.29 2.18
N LEU A 169 -0.99 13.18 2.58
CA LEU A 169 -0.77 12.55 3.87
C LEU A 169 -0.18 11.15 3.69
N ARG A 170 0.82 10.84 4.50
CA ARG A 170 1.28 9.47 4.72
C ARG A 170 0.62 8.91 5.98
N ALA A 171 -0.20 7.88 5.85
CA ALA A 171 -0.71 7.16 6.99
C ALA A 171 0.40 6.29 7.62
N ILE A 172 0.62 6.40 8.93
CA ILE A 172 1.71 5.70 9.61
C ILE A 172 1.13 4.98 10.82
N GLU A 173 1.47 3.70 10.96
CA GLU A 173 1.19 2.94 12.19
C GLU A 173 2.30 3.15 13.22
N GLU A 174 1.95 3.17 14.50
CA GLU A 174 2.90 3.41 15.59
C GLU A 174 4.10 2.45 15.60
N ALA A 175 3.88 1.19 15.19
CA ALA A 175 4.92 0.19 15.07
C ALA A 175 6.00 0.55 14.03
N TYR A 176 5.64 1.35 13.02
CA TYR A 176 6.51 1.71 11.88
C TYR A 176 6.96 3.16 11.90
N LEU A 177 6.62 3.91 12.96
CA LEU A 177 6.92 5.34 13.07
C LEU A 177 8.39 5.68 12.75
N ILE A 178 9.35 4.90 13.23
CA ILE A 178 10.78 5.12 12.96
C ILE A 178 11.15 4.80 11.50
N ALA A 179 10.57 3.76 10.93
CA ALA A 179 10.90 3.32 9.57
C ALA A 179 10.30 4.27 8.51
N ASP A 180 9.11 4.81 8.78
CA ASP A 180 8.33 5.57 7.80
C ASP A 180 8.37 7.09 7.99
N TRP A 181 9.05 7.61 9.02
CA TRP A 181 9.14 9.07 9.23
C TRP A 181 10.12 9.80 8.30
N HIS A 182 10.87 9.07 7.47
CA HIS A 182 11.87 9.69 6.60
C HIS A 182 11.18 10.51 5.51
N GLY A 183 11.68 11.73 5.28
CA GLY A 183 11.10 12.70 4.35
C GLY A 183 9.91 13.49 4.89
N LEU A 184 9.47 13.22 6.12
CA LEU A 184 8.38 13.97 6.74
C LEU A 184 8.90 15.23 7.44
N ASN A 185 8.21 16.33 7.23
CA ASN A 185 8.41 17.58 7.98
C ASN A 185 7.55 17.58 9.24
N TYR A 186 6.34 17.00 9.16
CA TYR A 186 5.38 17.02 10.26
C TYR A 186 4.75 15.65 10.50
N LEU A 187 4.46 15.36 11.77
CA LEU A 187 3.62 14.25 12.19
C LEU A 187 2.40 14.77 12.92
N LEU A 188 1.20 14.46 12.41
CA LEU A 188 -0.03 14.61 13.15
C LEU A 188 -0.27 13.41 14.04
N VAL A 189 -0.59 13.66 15.29
CA VAL A 189 -0.82 12.63 16.30
C VAL A 189 -2.06 12.98 17.11
N ASP A 190 -2.83 11.99 17.52
CA ASP A 190 -3.85 12.18 18.55
C ASP A 190 -3.29 11.65 19.88
N PRO A 191 -2.99 12.55 20.84
CA PRO A 191 -2.36 12.20 22.12
C PRO A 191 -3.05 11.06 22.87
N LYS A 192 -4.38 10.90 22.72
CA LYS A 192 -5.14 9.91 23.50
C LYS A 192 -4.75 8.46 23.17
N TYR A 193 -4.11 8.23 22.03
CA TYR A 193 -3.76 6.90 21.53
C TYR A 193 -2.29 6.56 21.66
N LEU A 194 -1.46 7.54 22.01
CA LEU A 194 -0.03 7.33 22.13
C LEU A 194 0.29 6.59 23.40
N ASP A 195 1.06 5.51 23.27
CA ASP A 195 1.74 4.93 24.41
C ASP A 195 3.05 5.69 24.73
N ASN A 196 3.67 5.34 25.86
CA ASN A 196 4.93 5.96 26.28
C ASN A 196 6.09 5.67 25.30
N GLU A 197 6.01 4.59 24.53
CA GLU A 197 7.02 4.24 23.53
C GLU A 197 6.90 5.17 22.31
N SER A 198 5.69 5.38 21.81
CA SER A 198 5.35 6.32 20.75
C SER A 198 5.74 7.75 21.11
N ILE A 199 5.51 8.19 22.35
CA ILE A 199 6.01 9.51 22.81
C ILE A 199 7.54 9.59 22.74
N ARG A 200 8.27 8.52 23.11
CA ARG A 200 9.74 8.49 22.99
C ARG A 200 10.19 8.53 21.53
N LYS A 201 9.49 7.82 20.63
CA LYS A 201 9.73 7.89 19.19
C LYS A 201 9.54 9.33 18.70
N LEU A 202 8.44 10.00 19.04
CA LEU A 202 8.17 11.38 18.65
C LEU A 202 9.26 12.37 19.11
N LYS A 203 9.85 12.18 20.30
CA LYS A 203 11.03 12.96 20.73
C LYS A 203 12.22 12.77 19.79
N GLY A 204 12.45 11.53 19.35
CA GLY A 204 13.46 11.22 18.33
C GLY A 204 13.18 11.93 17.00
N PHE A 205 11.91 11.97 16.56
CA PHE A 205 11.52 12.70 15.36
C PHE A 205 11.81 14.20 15.46
N GLN A 206 11.47 14.83 16.60
CA GLN A 206 11.78 16.24 16.84
C GLN A 206 13.29 16.50 16.89
N ALA A 207 14.05 15.63 17.54
CA ALA A 207 15.51 15.73 17.58
C ALA A 207 16.15 15.63 16.18
N ALA A 208 15.50 14.91 15.25
CA ALA A 208 15.90 14.85 13.85
C ALA A 208 15.42 16.05 13.01
N GLY A 209 14.78 17.05 13.63
CA GLY A 209 14.29 18.26 12.96
C GLY A 209 12.87 18.17 12.44
N GLY A 210 12.09 17.16 12.84
CA GLY A 210 10.66 17.05 12.53
C GLY A 210 9.76 17.88 13.47
N GLY A 211 8.56 18.23 13.02
CA GLY A 211 7.54 18.90 13.84
C GLY A 211 6.42 17.96 14.26
N VAL A 212 5.94 18.05 15.50
CA VAL A 212 4.78 17.27 15.98
C VAL A 212 3.57 18.19 16.11
N ILE A 213 2.45 17.78 15.51
CA ILE A 213 1.17 18.48 15.51
C ILE A 213 0.15 17.60 16.25
N SER A 214 -0.36 18.07 17.38
CA SER A 214 -1.31 17.29 18.17
C SER A 214 -2.75 17.66 17.89
N LEU A 215 -3.56 16.63 17.63
CA LEU A 215 -4.99 16.71 17.47
C LEU A 215 -5.63 16.84 18.86
N GLY A 216 -6.03 18.07 19.22
CA GLY A 216 -6.65 18.34 20.52
C GLY A 216 -5.66 18.82 21.56
N GLU A 217 -5.43 18.04 22.60
CA GLU A 217 -4.54 18.41 23.72
C GLU A 217 -3.06 18.26 23.35
N LYS A 218 -2.17 18.88 24.11
CA LYS A 218 -0.73 18.72 23.93
C LYS A 218 -0.20 17.55 24.76
N ILE A 219 0.79 16.85 24.22
CA ILE A 219 1.51 15.73 24.84
C ILE A 219 2.62 16.26 25.78
N GLY A 220 3.02 17.52 25.61
CA GLY A 220 4.07 18.17 26.39
C GLY A 220 5.45 18.04 25.74
N LEU A 221 5.50 17.99 24.41
CA LEU A 221 6.74 18.07 23.65
C LEU A 221 7.16 19.54 23.46
N GLU A 222 8.47 19.82 23.40
CA GLU A 222 9.00 21.20 23.45
C GLU A 222 8.55 22.08 22.29
N GLU A 223 8.63 21.57 21.05
CA GLU A 223 8.21 22.28 19.83
C GLU A 223 6.85 21.80 19.28
N GLU A 224 5.95 21.39 20.19
CA GLU A 224 4.65 20.86 19.81
C GLU A 224 3.67 21.94 19.35
N ILE A 225 3.10 21.73 18.17
CA ILE A 225 2.07 22.58 17.59
C ILE A 225 0.70 21.97 17.92
N GLN A 226 -0.24 22.79 18.37
CA GLN A 226 -1.63 22.35 18.51
C GLN A 226 -2.33 22.47 17.16
N PHE A 227 -3.01 21.40 16.73
CA PHE A 227 -3.75 21.43 15.49
C PHE A 227 -4.93 22.40 15.59
N ASP A 228 -4.94 23.40 14.71
CA ASP A 228 -6.09 24.24 14.46
C ASP A 228 -6.65 23.89 13.07
N ARG A 229 -7.97 23.72 12.98
CA ARG A 229 -8.67 23.54 11.71
C ARG A 229 -8.52 24.72 10.77
N GLN A 230 -8.02 25.88 11.18
CA GLN A 230 -7.72 26.97 10.25
C GLN A 230 -6.23 27.08 9.90
N MET A 231 -5.40 26.22 10.48
CA MET A 231 -3.96 26.25 10.27
C MET A 231 -3.60 25.84 8.83
N ALA A 232 -2.79 26.66 8.18
CA ALA A 232 -2.03 26.23 7.01
C ALA A 232 -0.83 25.41 7.50
N PHE A 233 -0.57 24.25 6.89
CA PHE A 233 0.62 23.47 7.22
C PHE A 233 1.86 24.34 6.99
N PRO A 234 2.75 24.48 7.99
CA PRO A 234 3.91 25.32 7.80
C PRO A 234 4.79 24.70 6.72
N HIS A 235 5.28 25.51 5.79
CA HIS A 235 6.34 25.07 4.89
C HIS A 235 7.66 25.18 5.66
N ARG A 236 8.38 24.05 5.78
CA ARG A 236 9.79 24.04 6.17
C ARG A 236 10.65 23.92 4.92
#